data_AF-A0A1H3NI72-F1
#
_entry.id   AF-A0A1H3NI72-F1
#
_cell.length_a   1.000
_cell.length_b   1.000
_cell.length_c   1.000
_cell.angle_alpha   90.00
_cell.angle_beta   90.00
_cell.angle_gamma   90.00
#
_symmetry.space_group_name_H-M   'P 1'
#
loop_
_entity.id
_entity.type
_entity.pdbx_description
1 polymer ?
#
loop_
_entity_poly.entity_id
_entity_poly.type
_entity_poly.pdbx_seq_one_letter_code
_entity_poly.pdbx_strand_id
1 'polypeptide(L)'
;MMNLTGVGGFSIWVVLYAREHLGLFAIGFGLFIAAGAFGGIAGSRAYGFLERWLGMVFILRAGLIVEALTYAALALVTNPWAAAAVMAFFGVHAVVWGTAATTARQRLAPPHLLGRVTSAYRLADLGGAALGALAGGLLARTFGLLMRF
;
A
#
# COMPACT_ATOMS: atom_id res chain seq x y z
N MET A 1 -2.45 10.37 -4.35
CA MET A 1 -1.53 9.98 -5.45
C MET A 1 -1.11 8.52 -5.31
N MET A 2 -0.88 8.02 -4.09
CA MET A 2 -0.61 6.61 -3.81
C MET A 2 -1.81 5.68 -4.06
N ASN A 3 -3.03 6.19 -3.84
CA ASN A 3 -4.24 5.37 -4.01
C ASN A 3 -4.61 4.97 -5.45
N LEU A 4 -4.16 5.68 -6.49
CA LEU A 4 -4.45 5.32 -7.89
C LEU A 4 -3.77 4.02 -8.31
N THR A 5 -2.52 3.83 -7.89
CA THR A 5 -1.75 2.60 -8.13
C THR A 5 -2.03 1.52 -7.08
N GLY A 6 -2.36 1.91 -5.84
CA GLY A 6 -2.46 0.96 -4.73
C GLY A 6 -3.77 0.17 -4.65
N VAL A 7 -4.93 0.80 -4.82
CA VAL A 7 -6.22 0.13 -4.53
C VAL A 7 -6.66 -0.80 -5.66
N GLY A 8 -6.35 -0.46 -6.91
CA GLY A 8 -6.69 -1.29 -8.07
C GLY A 8 -5.94 -2.64 -8.09
N GLY A 9 -4.64 -2.62 -7.78
CA GLY A 9 -3.82 -3.85 -7.74
C GLY A 9 -4.04 -4.67 -6.48
N PHE A 10 -4.08 -4.04 -5.30
CA PHE A 10 -4.17 -4.73 -4.00
C PHE A 10 -5.51 -5.44 -3.80
N SER A 11 -6.65 -4.82 -4.16
CA SER A 11 -7.98 -5.42 -3.96
C SER A 11 -8.25 -6.66 -4.83
N ILE A 12 -7.64 -6.73 -6.03
CA ILE A 12 -7.84 -7.86 -6.96
C ILE A 12 -6.92 -9.01 -6.58
N TRP A 13 -5.65 -8.71 -6.25
CA TRP A 13 -4.71 -9.73 -5.82
C TRP A 13 -5.09 -10.36 -4.49
N VAL A 14 -5.39 -9.56 -3.45
CA VAL A 14 -5.58 -10.07 -2.09
C VAL A 14 -6.85 -10.93 -1.95
N VAL A 15 -7.89 -10.68 -2.75
CA VAL A 15 -9.15 -11.44 -2.69
C VAL A 15 -9.11 -12.72 -3.54
N LEU A 16 -8.50 -12.69 -4.74
CA LEU A 16 -8.44 -13.86 -5.63
C LEU A 16 -7.26 -14.80 -5.28
N TYR A 17 -6.07 -14.25 -5.00
CA TYR A 17 -4.86 -15.05 -4.76
C TYR A 17 -4.89 -15.82 -3.44
N ALA A 18 -5.45 -15.23 -2.37
CA ALA A 18 -5.58 -15.89 -1.07
C ALA A 18 -6.56 -17.07 -1.09
N ARG A 19 -7.59 -17.01 -1.95
CA ARG A 19 -8.58 -18.09 -2.09
C ARG A 19 -8.15 -19.20 -3.06
N GLU A 20 -7.66 -18.85 -4.24
CA GLU A 20 -7.44 -19.84 -5.31
C GLU A 20 -6.04 -20.50 -5.26
N HIS A 21 -4.99 -19.78 -4.89
CA HIS A 21 -3.61 -20.30 -4.97
C HIS A 21 -3.05 -20.83 -3.66
N LEU A 22 -3.55 -20.34 -2.52
CA LEU A 22 -2.96 -20.64 -1.22
C LEU A 22 -3.80 -21.60 -0.35
N GLY A 23 -5.04 -21.89 -0.73
CA GLY A 23 -5.96 -22.70 0.09
C GLY A 23 -6.19 -22.11 1.50
N LEU A 24 -5.92 -20.81 1.68
CA LEU A 24 -5.99 -20.16 2.98
C LEU A 24 -7.47 -19.95 3.33
N PHE A 25 -7.98 -20.86 4.16
CA PHE A 25 -9.15 -20.61 5.00
C PHE A 25 -9.03 -19.22 5.67
N ALA A 26 -10.17 -18.63 6.07
CA ALA A 26 -10.27 -17.27 6.64
C ALA A 26 -9.18 -16.88 7.68
N ILE A 27 -8.64 -17.86 8.40
CA ILE A 27 -7.52 -17.73 9.34
C ILE A 27 -6.22 -17.25 8.67
N GLY A 28 -5.86 -17.82 7.52
CA GLY A 28 -4.63 -17.50 6.80
C GLY A 28 -4.61 -16.08 6.24
N PHE A 29 -5.77 -15.61 5.78
CA PHE A 29 -5.97 -14.22 5.41
C PHE A 29 -5.80 -13.28 6.60
N GLY A 30 -6.39 -13.64 7.75
CA GLY A 30 -6.23 -12.89 9.00
C GLY A 30 -4.75 -12.76 9.41
N LEU A 31 -3.98 -13.85 9.31
CA LEU A 31 -2.54 -13.85 9.58
C LEU A 31 -1.74 -12.98 8.60
N PHE A 32 -2.12 -12.97 7.32
CA PHE A 32 -1.49 -12.12 6.31
C PHE A 32 -1.70 -10.62 6.59
N ILE A 33 -2.94 -10.23 6.91
CA ILE A 33 -3.25 -8.85 7.34
C ILE A 33 -2.50 -8.51 8.64
N ALA A 34 -2.44 -9.45 9.60
CA ALA A 34 -1.72 -9.26 10.85
C ALA A 34 -0.21 -9.06 10.63
N ALA A 35 0.41 -9.78 9.69
CA ALA A 35 1.81 -9.58 9.32
C ALA A 35 2.06 -8.15 8.82
N GLY A 36 1.17 -7.61 8.00
CA GLY A 36 1.20 -6.20 7.60
C GLY A 36 1.07 -5.23 8.78
N ALA A 37 0.18 -5.51 9.73
CA ALA A 37 0.03 -4.70 10.95
C ALA A 37 1.30 -4.71 11.82
N PHE A 38 1.94 -5.87 12.01
CA PHE A 38 3.24 -5.97 12.70
C PHE A 38 4.32 -5.17 11.97
N GLY A 39 4.35 -5.24 10.64
CA GLY A 39 5.19 -4.40 9.81
C GLY A 39 4.97 -2.92 10.07
N GLY A 40 3.72 -2.47 10.11
CA GLY A 40 3.38 -1.09 10.42
C GLY A 40 3.86 -0.61 11.79
N ILE A 41 3.74 -1.46 12.82
CA ILE A 41 4.27 -1.17 14.16
C ILE A 41 5.79 -1.01 14.12
N ALA A 42 6.51 -1.90 13.42
CA ALA A 42 7.94 -1.76 13.22
C ALA A 42 8.29 -0.46 12.45
N GLY A 43 7.53 -0.14 11.41
CA GLY A 43 7.66 1.08 10.60
C GLY A 43 7.51 2.36 11.41
N SER A 44 6.61 2.40 12.39
CA SER A 44 6.43 3.57 13.27
C SER A 44 7.69 3.93 14.05
N ARG A 45 8.43 2.91 14.53
CA ARG A 45 9.71 3.10 15.23
C ARG A 45 10.83 3.40 14.24
N ALA A 46 10.83 2.73 13.09
CA ALA A 46 11.85 2.90 12.05
C ALA A 46 11.81 4.31 11.44
N TYR A 47 10.64 4.95 11.33
CA TYR A 47 10.49 6.27 10.73
C TYR A 47 11.44 7.31 11.34
N GLY A 48 11.51 7.39 12.68
CA GLY A 48 12.37 8.37 13.36
C GLY A 48 13.86 8.16 13.09
N PHE A 49 14.29 6.91 12.87
CA PHE A 49 15.67 6.60 12.46
C PHE A 49 15.90 6.94 10.99
N LEU A 50 15.00 6.52 10.10
CA LEU A 50 15.12 6.75 8.66
C LEU A 50 15.06 8.25 8.31
N GLU A 51 14.19 9.04 8.95
CA GLU A 51 14.10 10.48 8.69
C GLU A 51 15.41 11.19 9.03
N ARG A 52 16.06 10.80 10.13
CA ARG A 52 17.32 11.41 10.58
C ARG A 52 18.50 11.10 9.65
N TRP A 53 18.52 9.92 9.02
CA TRP A 53 19.63 9.48 8.17
C TRP A 53 19.43 9.77 6.69
N LEU A 54 18.22 9.53 6.16
CA LEU A 54 17.93 9.61 4.73
C LEU A 54 17.25 10.91 4.33
N GLY A 55 16.58 11.58 5.29
CA GLY A 55 15.81 12.78 5.03
C GLY A 55 14.44 12.52 4.38
N MET A 56 13.49 13.41 4.66
CA MET A 56 12.09 13.28 4.26
C MET A 56 11.87 13.20 2.74
N VAL A 57 12.61 13.99 1.95
CA VAL A 57 12.47 14.02 0.48
C VAL A 57 12.90 12.69 -0.16
N PHE A 58 13.97 12.09 0.36
CA PHE A 58 14.44 10.79 -0.12
C PHE A 58 13.43 9.69 0.21
N ILE A 59 12.89 9.68 1.43
CA ILE A 59 11.87 8.70 1.85
C ILE A 59 10.64 8.77 0.92
N LEU A 60 10.17 9.97 0.59
CA LEU A 60 9.01 10.14 -0.30
C LEU A 60 9.28 9.64 -1.73
N ARG A 61 10.48 9.88 -2.27
CA ARG A 61 10.87 9.42 -3.61
C ARG A 61 11.12 7.91 -3.66
N ALA A 62 11.91 7.39 -2.72
CA ALA A 62 12.22 5.98 -2.62
C ALA A 62 10.96 5.15 -2.37
N GLY A 63 9.99 5.69 -1.61
CA GLY A 63 8.72 5.03 -1.35
C GLY A 63 7.94 4.68 -2.62
N LEU A 64 7.93 5.53 -3.65
CA LEU A 64 7.25 5.22 -4.90
C LEU A 64 7.87 4.02 -5.63
N ILE A 65 9.19 3.90 -5.60
CA ILE A 65 9.92 2.78 -6.20
C ILE A 65 9.66 1.50 -5.40
N VAL A 66 9.76 1.59 -4.07
CA VAL A 66 9.52 0.46 -3.16
C VAL A 66 8.10 -0.07 -3.34
N GLU A 67 7.13 0.81 -3.53
CA GLU A 67 5.74 0.42 -3.73
C GLU A 67 5.55 -0.36 -5.03
N ALA A 68 6.08 0.14 -6.15
CA ALA A 68 6.03 -0.58 -7.43
C ALA A 68 6.70 -1.96 -7.34
N LEU A 69 7.85 -2.03 -6.66
CA LEU A 69 8.57 -3.29 -6.43
C LEU A 69 7.79 -4.25 -5.54
N THR A 70 7.09 -3.74 -4.52
CA THR A 70 6.30 -4.57 -3.60
C THR A 70 5.09 -5.18 -4.30
N TYR A 71 4.43 -4.42 -5.17
CA TYR A 71 3.36 -4.98 -6.02
C TYR A 71 3.88 -6.00 -7.03
N ALA A 72 5.02 -5.74 -7.67
CA ALA A 72 5.65 -6.70 -8.56
C ALA A 72 6.08 -7.98 -7.82
N ALA A 73 6.63 -7.86 -6.62
CA ALA A 73 7.03 -8.99 -5.78
C ALA A 73 5.81 -9.82 -5.35
N LEU A 74 4.73 -9.18 -4.91
CA LEU A 74 3.47 -9.87 -4.62
C LEU A 74 2.96 -10.61 -5.86
N ALA A 75 3.03 -9.98 -7.04
CA ALA A 75 2.56 -10.58 -8.29
C ALA A 75 3.34 -11.84 -8.71
N LEU A 76 4.60 -11.96 -8.31
CA LEU A 76 5.50 -13.05 -8.72
C LEU A 76 5.64 -14.16 -7.68
N VAL A 77 5.38 -13.86 -6.41
CA VAL A 77 5.54 -14.82 -5.31
C VAL A 77 4.36 -15.79 -5.30
N THR A 78 4.65 -17.09 -5.32
CA THR A 78 3.68 -18.20 -5.17
C THR A 78 3.64 -18.81 -3.76
N ASN A 79 4.59 -18.44 -2.88
CA ASN A 79 4.77 -19.03 -1.55
C ASN A 79 4.10 -18.19 -0.44
N PRO A 80 3.24 -18.78 0.43
CA PRO A 80 2.53 -18.07 1.49
C PRO A 80 3.43 -17.30 2.46
N TRP A 81 4.56 -17.90 2.85
CA TRP A 81 5.48 -17.30 3.81
C TRP A 81 6.25 -16.13 3.21
N ALA A 82 6.64 -16.27 1.94
CA ALA A 82 7.26 -15.19 1.20
C ALA A 82 6.26 -14.03 0.97
N ALA A 83 4.99 -14.33 0.67
CA ALA A 83 3.96 -13.32 0.55
C ALA A 83 3.74 -12.58 1.87
N ALA A 84 3.69 -13.30 3.00
CA ALA A 84 3.59 -12.69 4.34
C ALA A 84 4.78 -11.79 4.68
N ALA A 85 6.01 -12.18 4.30
CA ALA A 85 7.20 -11.34 4.48
C ALA A 85 7.13 -10.06 3.64
N VAL A 86 6.70 -10.16 2.38
CA VAL A 86 6.49 -9.01 1.50
C VAL A 86 5.38 -8.09 2.05
N MET A 87 4.32 -8.67 2.62
CA MET A 87 3.24 -7.91 3.27
C MET A 87 3.69 -7.20 4.55
N ALA A 88 4.52 -7.84 5.36
CA ALA A 88 5.11 -7.18 6.52
C ALA A 88 6.01 -6.01 6.08
N PHE A 89 6.82 -6.19 5.05
CA PHE A 89 7.64 -5.13 4.47
C PHE A 89 6.79 -3.98 3.89
N PHE A 90 5.69 -4.31 3.21
CA PHE A 90 4.70 -3.34 2.75
C PHE A 90 4.14 -2.52 3.92
N GLY A 91 3.79 -3.17 5.04
CA GLY A 91 3.32 -2.49 6.24
C GLY A 91 4.33 -1.49 6.81
N VAL A 92 5.62 -1.87 6.87
CA VAL A 92 6.71 -0.96 7.28
C VAL A 92 6.76 0.26 6.35
N HIS A 93 6.83 0.01 5.05
CA HIS A 93 6.91 1.04 4.02
C HIS A 93 5.70 1.99 4.07
N ALA A 94 4.48 1.46 4.16
CA ALA A 94 3.25 2.23 4.16
C ALA A 94 3.19 3.22 5.34
N VAL A 95 3.60 2.78 6.53
CA VAL A 95 3.65 3.64 7.72
C VAL A 95 4.75 4.70 7.61
N VAL A 96 5.94 4.32 7.16
CA VAL A 96 7.07 5.25 6.98
C VAL A 96 6.72 6.34 5.96
N TRP A 97 6.19 5.95 4.80
CA TRP A 97 5.81 6.89 3.76
C TRP A 97 4.62 7.76 4.16
N GLY A 98 3.59 7.17 4.77
CA GLY A 98 2.41 7.90 5.24
C GLY A 98 2.75 8.97 6.29
N THR A 99 3.68 8.64 7.19
CA THR A 99 4.22 9.61 8.16
C THR A 99 4.99 10.71 7.44
N ALA A 100 5.93 10.37 6.56
CA ALA A 100 6.71 11.35 5.78
C ALA A 100 5.81 12.31 4.97
N ALA A 101 4.77 11.79 4.32
CA ALA A 101 3.83 12.57 3.52
C ALA A 101 2.99 13.51 4.37
N THR A 102 2.64 13.09 5.59
CA THR A 102 1.93 13.94 6.55
C THR A 102 2.84 15.04 7.09
N THR A 103 4.07 14.69 7.49
CA THR A 103 5.06 15.67 7.95
C THR A 103 5.43 16.68 6.86
N ALA A 104 5.57 16.24 5.61
CA ALA A 104 5.82 17.13 4.48
C ALA A 104 4.70 18.15 4.29
N ARG A 105 3.44 17.71 4.37
CA ARG A 105 2.27 18.60 4.29
C ARG A 105 2.24 19.59 5.45
N GLN A 106 2.54 19.14 6.66
CA GLN A 106 2.60 20.02 7.83
C GLN A 106 3.70 21.09 7.71
N ARG A 107 4.85 20.76 7.12
CA ARG A 107 5.97 21.70 6.94
C ARG A 107 5.75 22.68 5.78
N LEU A 108 5.09 22.24 4.71
CA LEU A 108 4.90 23.04 3.49
C LEU A 108 3.61 23.86 3.50
N ALA A 109 2.56 23.40 4.19
CA ALA A 109 1.28 24.10 4.24
C ALA A 109 1.28 25.15 5.36
N PRO A 110 0.84 26.39 5.08
CA PRO A 110 0.56 27.38 6.11
C PRO A 110 -0.47 26.84 7.12
N PRO A 111 -0.35 27.09 8.43
CA PRO A 111 -1.24 26.52 9.45
C PRO A 111 -2.73 26.75 9.19
N HIS A 112 -3.08 27.93 8.67
CA HIS A 112 -4.46 28.32 8.35
C HIS A 112 -5.03 27.64 7.08
N LEU A 113 -4.19 27.07 6.22
CA LEU A 113 -4.59 26.33 5.01
C LEU A 113 -4.45 24.81 5.16
N LEU A 114 -3.90 24.33 6.28
CA LEU A 114 -3.60 22.91 6.48
C LEU A 114 -4.84 22.03 6.36
N GLY A 115 -5.99 22.50 6.84
CA GLY A 115 -7.29 21.84 6.65
C GLY A 115 -7.68 21.71 5.17
N ARG A 116 -7.57 22.79 4.38
CA ARG A 116 -7.85 22.78 2.94
C ARG A 116 -6.91 21.85 2.17
N VAL A 117 -5.61 21.93 2.45
CA VAL A 117 -4.59 21.08 1.80
C VAL A 117 -4.83 19.60 2.14
N THR A 118 -5.16 19.31 3.39
CA THR A 118 -5.46 17.94 3.83
C THR A 118 -6.73 17.40 3.16
N SER A 119 -7.79 18.21 3.06
CA SER A 119 -9.03 17.83 2.38
C SER A 119 -8.81 17.59 0.88
N ALA A 120 -8.08 18.47 0.19
CA ALA A 120 -7.74 18.29 -1.22
C ALA A 120 -6.91 17.01 -1.44
N TYR A 121 -5.93 16.75 -0.55
CA TYR A 121 -5.18 15.50 -0.57
C TYR A 121 -6.10 14.30 -0.38
N ARG A 122 -6.99 14.31 0.63
CA ARG A 122 -7.92 13.20 0.89
C ARG A 122 -8.86 12.96 -0.27
N LEU A 123 -9.33 14.01 -0.94
CA LEU A 123 -10.14 13.90 -2.14
C LEU A 123 -9.35 13.23 -3.27
N ALA A 124 -8.13 13.68 -3.53
CA ALA A 124 -7.26 13.09 -4.55
C ALA A 124 -6.88 11.63 -4.23
N ASP A 125 -6.74 11.31 -2.95
CA ASP A 125 -6.43 9.97 -2.48
C ASP A 125 -7.67 9.06 -2.61
N LEU A 126 -8.80 9.42 -2.03
CA LEU A 126 -10.02 8.61 -2.10
C LEU A 126 -10.56 8.50 -3.54
N GLY A 127 -10.57 9.60 -4.29
CA GLY A 127 -10.94 9.62 -5.70
C GLY A 127 -9.99 8.76 -6.52
N GLY A 128 -8.69 8.82 -6.22
CA GLY A 128 -7.70 7.95 -6.84
C GLY A 128 -7.94 6.46 -6.57
N ALA A 129 -8.33 6.12 -5.34
CA ALA A 129 -8.65 4.74 -4.96
C ALA A 129 -9.88 4.23 -5.70
N ALA A 130 -10.92 5.06 -5.78
CA ALA A 130 -12.13 4.71 -6.50
C ALA A 130 -11.84 4.47 -7.99
N LEU A 131 -11.06 5.36 -8.63
CA LEU A 131 -10.64 5.19 -10.02
C LEU A 131 -9.76 3.95 -10.21
N GLY A 132 -8.82 3.69 -9.30
CA GLY A 132 -7.98 2.51 -9.32
C GLY A 132 -8.78 1.21 -9.18
N ALA A 133 -9.76 1.18 -8.27
CA ALA A 133 -10.66 0.04 -8.10
C ALA A 133 -11.52 -0.21 -9.35
N LEU A 134 -12.06 0.85 -9.96
CA LEU A 134 -12.82 0.76 -11.21
C LEU A 134 -11.95 0.25 -12.37
N ALA A 135 -10.76 0.83 -12.55
CA ALA A 135 -9.83 0.43 -13.60
C ALA A 135 -9.34 -1.01 -13.39
N GLY A 136 -8.99 -1.38 -12.16
CA GLY A 136 -8.63 -2.75 -11.81
C GLY A 136 -9.77 -3.72 -12.09
N GLY A 137 -10.98 -3.43 -11.62
CA GLY A 137 -12.14 -4.29 -11.84
C GLY A 137 -12.47 -4.48 -13.32
N LEU A 138 -12.32 -3.41 -14.12
CA LEU A 138 -12.50 -3.47 -15.57
C LEU A 138 -11.39 -4.30 -16.25
N LEU A 139 -10.14 -4.13 -15.85
CA LEU A 139 -9.01 -4.92 -16.35
C LEU A 139 -9.15 -6.41 -15.99
N ALA A 140 -9.55 -6.73 -14.76
CA ALA A 140 -9.84 -8.11 -14.34
C ALA A 140 -10.97 -8.74 -15.19
N ARG A 141 -11.96 -7.94 -15.57
CA ARG A 141 -13.05 -8.36 -16.47
C ARG A 141 -12.58 -8.59 -17.90
N THR A 142 -11.70 -7.73 -18.45
CA THR A 142 -11.20 -7.87 -19.83
C THR A 142 -10.15 -8.96 -19.99
N PHE A 143 -9.31 -9.19 -18.98
CA PHE A 143 -8.29 -10.24 -18.98
C PHE A 143 -8.79 -11.61 -18.49
N GLY A 144 -10.10 -11.75 -18.24
CA GLY A 144 -10.74 -13.06 -17.98
C GLY A 144 -10.51 -13.65 -16.59
N LEU A 145 -10.00 -12.88 -15.62
CA LEU A 145 -9.75 -13.34 -14.24
C LEU A 145 -11.03 -13.55 -13.41
N LEU A 146 -12.20 -13.21 -13.96
CA LEU A 146 -13.50 -13.57 -13.39
C LEU A 146 -14.14 -14.80 -14.06
N MET A 147 -13.43 -15.47 -14.99
CA MET A 147 -14.01 -16.57 -15.77
C MET A 147 -13.07 -17.74 -16.00
N ARG A 148 -12.38 -18.19 -14.94
CA ARG A 148 -11.94 -19.59 -14.79
C ARG A 148 -11.70 -19.93 -13.31
N PHE A 149 -12.84 -20.15 -12.63
CA PHE A 149 -13.07 -20.96 -11.42
C PHE A 149 -12.39 -20.54 -10.11
#